data_AF-A0A7K7DQF2-F1
#
_entry.id   AF-A0A7K7DQF2-F1
#
_cell.length_a   1.000
_cell.length_b   1.000
_cell.length_c   1.000
_cell.angle_alpha   90.00
_cell.angle_beta   90.00
_cell.angle_gamma   90.00
#
_symmetry.space_group_name_H-M   'P 1'
#
loop_
_entity.id
_entity.type
_entity.pdbx_description
1 polymer ?
#
loop_
_entity_poly.entity_id
_entity_poly.type
_entity_poly.pdbx_seq_one_letter_code
_entity_poly.pdbx_strand_id
1 'polypeptide(L)'
;SPLIPHISHDLVWFLRPEEAITQLLSEIFRCLEPELRAFLDVCSKVQPLGCLQVLVTLSDSVLGTWGPCSAPPSSFLHTLLGNVLLLAKSNFNKCIGTLCKEMEEAKPASRTRGGILPCVSRFQELVALSEEMFQTSQRRGELDRAQLRLASSVLSSISSLSSASLKVNTDMVMMENFHHIHNFLCQRNIPCLEGKKREAKQRCREHMEKYISTYVGQPLERLK
;
A
#
# COMPACT_ATOMS: atom_id res chain seq x y z
N SER A 1 -66.24 11.74 -4.15
CA SER A 1 -64.90 11.14 -4.27
C SER A 1 -64.29 11.60 -5.59
N PRO A 2 -63.23 12.41 -5.59
CA PRO A 2 -62.61 12.81 -6.85
C PRO A 2 -61.74 11.67 -7.38
N LEU A 3 -61.88 11.41 -8.68
CA LEU A 3 -61.04 10.47 -9.43
C LEU A 3 -59.59 10.96 -9.41
N ILE A 4 -58.70 10.16 -8.84
CA ILE A 4 -57.25 10.33 -9.01
C ILE A 4 -56.94 10.01 -10.47
N PRO A 5 -56.29 10.89 -11.24
CA PRO A 5 -55.88 10.55 -12.60
C PRO A 5 -54.79 9.49 -12.51
N HIS A 6 -55.02 8.32 -13.11
CA HIS A 6 -53.96 7.38 -13.43
C HIS A 6 -53.00 8.09 -14.40
N ILE A 7 -51.92 8.66 -13.87
CA ILE A 7 -50.80 9.13 -14.67
C ILE A 7 -50.19 7.87 -15.29
N SER A 8 -50.36 7.71 -16.60
CA SER A 8 -49.82 6.57 -17.35
C SER A 8 -48.31 6.53 -17.14
N HIS A 9 -47.77 5.34 -16.86
CA HIS A 9 -46.33 5.12 -16.63
C HIS A 9 -45.49 5.73 -17.77
N ASP A 10 -46.02 5.72 -19.00
CA ASP A 10 -45.43 6.28 -20.22
C ASP A 10 -45.18 7.79 -20.18
N LEU A 11 -45.97 8.56 -19.43
CA LEU A 11 -45.75 10.01 -19.28
C LEU A 11 -44.57 10.34 -18.37
N VAL A 12 -44.24 9.44 -17.43
CA VAL A 12 -43.06 9.58 -16.55
C VAL A 12 -41.77 9.37 -17.35
N TRP A 13 -41.76 8.42 -18.28
CA TRP A 13 -40.64 8.18 -19.21
C TRP A 13 -40.35 9.39 -20.10
N PHE A 14 -41.40 10.12 -20.51
CA PHE A 14 -41.26 11.32 -21.34
C PHE A 14 -40.71 12.55 -20.60
N LEU A 15 -40.87 12.61 -19.27
CA LEU A 15 -40.48 13.78 -18.47
C LEU A 15 -39.04 13.71 -17.93
N ARG A 16 -38.42 12.51 -17.89
CA ARG A 16 -37.04 12.30 -17.41
C ARG A 16 -36.28 11.21 -18.19
N PRO A 17 -35.91 11.47 -19.46
CA PRO A 17 -35.23 10.51 -20.31
C PRO A 17 -33.86 10.03 -19.78
N GLU A 18 -33.14 10.85 -19.01
CA GLU A 18 -31.84 10.45 -18.44
C GLU A 18 -31.95 9.39 -17.33
N GLU A 19 -32.96 9.49 -16.47
CA GLU A 19 -33.22 8.51 -15.41
C GLU A 19 -33.65 7.16 -16.00
N ALA A 20 -34.51 7.22 -17.02
CA ALA A 20 -34.94 6.11 -17.83
C ALA A 20 -33.77 5.34 -18.48
N ILE A 21 -32.85 6.07 -19.12
CA ILE A 21 -31.65 5.50 -19.75
C ILE A 21 -30.74 4.87 -18.68
N THR A 22 -30.56 5.53 -17.54
CA THR A 22 -29.74 5.02 -16.44
C THR A 22 -30.29 3.71 -15.88
N GLN A 23 -31.61 3.60 -15.70
CA GLN A 23 -32.26 2.37 -15.28
C GLN A 23 -32.09 1.25 -16.30
N LEU A 24 -32.29 1.53 -17.59
CA LEU A 24 -32.09 0.53 -18.65
C LEU A 24 -30.64 0.04 -18.69
N LEU A 25 -29.67 0.94 -18.60
CA LEU A 25 -28.25 0.58 -18.55
C LEU A 25 -27.94 -0.26 -17.31
N SER A 26 -28.52 0.07 -16.15
CA SER A 26 -28.33 -0.71 -14.93
C SER A 26 -28.87 -2.14 -15.05
N GLU A 27 -29.97 -2.33 -15.76
CA GLU A 27 -30.56 -3.66 -15.97
C GLU A 27 -29.74 -4.49 -16.97
N ILE A 28 -29.33 -3.87 -18.09
CA ILE A 28 -28.51 -4.54 -19.11
C ILE A 28 -27.13 -4.91 -18.55
N PHE A 29 -26.50 -4.00 -17.80
CA PHE A 29 -25.15 -4.18 -17.27
C PHE A 29 -25.14 -4.58 -15.79
N ARG A 30 -26.21 -5.19 -15.26
CA ARG A 30 -26.30 -5.55 -13.84
C ARG A 30 -25.16 -6.45 -13.35
N CYS A 31 -24.61 -7.27 -14.25
CA CYS A 31 -23.51 -8.19 -13.94
C CYS A 31 -22.12 -7.52 -14.01
N LEU A 32 -22.00 -6.29 -14.51
CA LEU A 32 -20.69 -5.68 -14.74
C LEU A 32 -19.95 -5.37 -13.44
N GLU A 33 -20.64 -4.83 -12.43
CA GLU A 33 -20.05 -4.57 -11.12
C GLU A 33 -19.53 -5.85 -10.42
N PRO A 34 -20.32 -6.93 -10.29
CA PRO A 34 -19.83 -8.15 -9.64
C PRO A 34 -18.67 -8.81 -10.40
N GLU A 35 -18.67 -8.79 -11.73
CA GLU A 35 -17.56 -9.31 -12.55
C GLU A 35 -16.28 -8.49 -12.36
N LEU A 36 -16.38 -7.15 -12.36
CA LEU A 36 -15.24 -6.27 -12.08
C LEU A 36 -14.71 -6.51 -10.66
N ARG A 37 -15.59 -6.69 -9.69
CA ARG A 37 -15.21 -7.04 -8.32
C ARG A 37 -14.48 -8.38 -8.24
N ALA A 38 -14.97 -9.40 -8.92
CA ALA A 38 -14.31 -10.70 -9.01
C ALA A 38 -12.91 -10.58 -9.64
N PHE A 39 -12.79 -9.79 -10.71
CA PHE A 39 -11.51 -9.48 -11.35
C PHE A 39 -10.52 -8.79 -10.39
N LEU A 40 -10.97 -7.77 -9.65
CA LEU A 40 -10.14 -7.08 -8.65
C LEU A 40 -9.62 -8.04 -7.57
N ASP A 41 -10.47 -8.97 -7.13
CA ASP A 41 -10.08 -9.97 -6.14
C ASP A 41 -9.05 -10.96 -6.70
N VAL A 42 -9.15 -11.34 -7.98
CA VAL A 42 -8.12 -12.15 -8.66
C VAL A 42 -6.80 -11.38 -8.75
N CYS A 43 -6.81 -10.11 -9.19
CA CYS A 43 -5.61 -9.28 -9.28
C CYS A 43 -4.89 -9.14 -7.93
N SER A 44 -5.64 -9.08 -6.83
CA SER A 44 -5.07 -9.02 -5.48
C SER A 44 -4.35 -10.31 -5.04
N LYS A 45 -4.65 -11.45 -5.67
CA LYS A 45 -4.10 -12.78 -5.34
C LYS A 45 -2.93 -13.20 -6.22
N VAL A 46 -2.91 -12.78 -7.49
CA VAL A 46 -1.97 -13.29 -8.49
C VAL A 46 -0.56 -12.74 -8.31
N GLN A 47 -0.42 -11.46 -7.96
CA GLN A 47 0.90 -10.82 -7.86
C GLN A 47 0.96 -9.84 -6.68
N PRO A 48 2.10 -9.78 -5.96
CA PRO A 48 2.35 -8.70 -5.02
C PRO A 48 2.16 -7.35 -5.71
N LEU A 49 1.40 -6.46 -5.08
CA LEU A 49 1.07 -5.14 -5.60
C LEU A 49 0.17 -5.13 -6.87
N GLY A 50 -0.44 -6.25 -7.28
CA GLY A 50 -1.42 -6.25 -8.38
C GLY A 50 -2.61 -5.30 -8.14
N CYS A 51 -3.02 -5.15 -6.87
CA CYS A 51 -4.02 -4.15 -6.48
C CYS A 51 -3.54 -2.70 -6.64
N LEU A 52 -2.22 -2.42 -6.58
CA LEU A 52 -1.69 -1.08 -6.86
C LEU A 52 -1.80 -0.76 -8.35
N GLN A 53 -1.39 -1.69 -9.21
CA GLN A 53 -1.46 -1.49 -10.66
C GLN A 53 -2.90 -1.22 -11.08
N VAL A 54 -3.85 -2.01 -10.58
CA VAL A 54 -5.27 -1.79 -10.88
C VAL A 54 -5.76 -0.44 -10.36
N LEU A 55 -5.35 -0.03 -9.15
CA LEU A 55 -5.72 1.28 -8.60
C LEU A 55 -5.21 2.44 -9.46
N VAL A 56 -3.95 2.37 -9.92
CA VAL A 56 -3.35 3.40 -10.80
C VAL A 56 -4.08 3.43 -12.14
N THR A 57 -4.19 2.28 -12.81
CA THR A 57 -4.81 2.20 -14.14
C THR A 57 -6.27 2.63 -14.12
N LEU A 58 -7.06 2.21 -13.11
CA LEU A 58 -8.45 2.64 -12.99
C LEU A 58 -8.53 4.14 -12.68
N SER A 59 -7.69 4.66 -11.78
CA SER A 59 -7.71 6.08 -11.47
C SER A 59 -7.35 6.93 -12.69
N ASP A 60 -6.35 6.51 -13.47
CA ASP A 60 -5.92 7.22 -14.67
C ASP A 60 -6.97 7.12 -15.79
N SER A 61 -7.67 5.99 -15.92
CA SER A 61 -8.79 5.87 -16.87
C SER A 61 -9.99 6.75 -16.49
N VAL A 62 -10.35 6.79 -15.21
CA VAL A 62 -11.48 7.58 -14.71
C VAL A 62 -11.17 9.08 -14.79
N LEU A 63 -9.95 9.50 -14.44
CA LEU A 63 -9.55 10.92 -14.55
C LEU A 63 -9.16 11.36 -15.96
N GLY A 64 -8.48 10.49 -16.71
CA GLY A 64 -7.84 10.84 -17.98
C GLY A 64 -8.75 10.64 -19.20
N THR A 65 -9.53 9.55 -19.23
CA THR A 65 -10.44 9.27 -20.36
C THR A 65 -11.76 10.01 -20.20
N TRP A 66 -12.24 10.20 -18.97
CA TRP A 66 -13.52 10.87 -18.66
C TRP A 66 -13.27 12.15 -17.87
N GLY A 67 -12.44 13.04 -18.42
CA GLY A 67 -12.25 14.38 -17.87
C GLY A 67 -13.60 15.10 -17.62
N PRO A 68 -13.59 16.28 -16.96
CA PRO A 68 -14.78 16.97 -16.43
C PRO A 68 -15.85 17.40 -17.46
N CYS A 69 -15.84 16.90 -18.70
CA CYS A 69 -16.54 17.44 -19.85
C CYS A 69 -17.27 16.43 -20.76
N SER A 70 -17.65 15.22 -20.33
CA SER A 70 -18.27 14.28 -21.29
C SER A 70 -19.56 13.57 -20.86
N ALA A 71 -19.86 13.47 -19.57
CA ALA A 71 -21.13 12.92 -19.10
C ALA A 71 -21.56 13.61 -17.81
N PRO A 72 -22.87 13.82 -17.57
CA PRO A 72 -23.34 14.33 -16.30
C PRO A 72 -22.85 13.41 -15.15
N PRO A 73 -22.52 13.96 -13.97
CA PRO A 73 -22.04 13.22 -12.79
C PRO A 73 -22.92 12.04 -12.35
N SER A 74 -24.17 12.01 -12.86
CA SER A 74 -25.23 11.04 -12.62
C SER A 74 -25.29 9.87 -13.61
N SER A 75 -24.37 9.77 -14.59
CA SER A 75 -24.39 8.66 -15.53
C SER A 75 -24.06 7.32 -14.87
N PHE A 76 -24.80 6.25 -15.23
CA PHE A 76 -24.62 4.87 -14.74
C PHE A 76 -23.14 4.46 -14.66
N LEU A 77 -22.41 4.74 -15.74
CA LEU A 77 -21.01 4.41 -15.91
C LEU A 77 -20.08 5.14 -14.94
N HIS A 78 -20.34 6.42 -14.65
CA HIS A 78 -19.55 7.19 -13.69
C HIS A 78 -19.75 6.68 -12.26
N THR A 79 -20.98 6.36 -11.88
CA THR A 79 -21.28 5.72 -10.59
C THR A 79 -20.62 4.35 -10.46
N LEU A 80 -20.72 3.52 -11.50
CA LEU A 80 -20.12 2.18 -11.51
C LEU A 80 -18.60 2.24 -11.37
N LEU A 81 -17.91 3.03 -12.20
CA LEU A 81 -16.45 3.15 -12.11
C LEU A 81 -16.00 3.78 -10.79
N GLY A 82 -16.78 4.73 -10.25
CA GLY A 82 -16.54 5.28 -8.91
C GLY A 82 -16.58 4.20 -7.82
N ASN A 83 -17.60 3.33 -7.83
CA ASN A 83 -17.73 2.21 -6.89
C ASN A 83 -16.56 1.22 -7.02
N VAL A 84 -16.20 0.85 -8.25
CA VAL A 84 -15.09 -0.06 -8.53
C VAL A 84 -13.75 0.55 -8.10
N LEU A 85 -13.55 1.86 -8.29
CA LEU A 85 -12.35 2.56 -7.84
C LEU A 85 -12.24 2.62 -6.30
N LEU A 86 -13.36 2.81 -5.60
CA LEU A 86 -13.42 2.72 -4.14
C LEU A 86 -13.07 1.32 -3.66
N LEU A 87 -13.56 0.28 -4.35
CA LEU A 87 -13.23 -1.09 -4.05
C LEU A 87 -11.75 -1.40 -4.29
N ALA A 88 -11.18 -0.96 -5.42
CA ALA A 88 -9.75 -1.12 -5.72
C ALA A 88 -8.88 -0.46 -4.64
N LYS A 89 -9.26 0.74 -4.19
CA LYS A 89 -8.62 1.44 -3.07
C LYS A 89 -8.74 0.67 -1.75
N SER A 90 -9.89 0.08 -1.47
CA SER A 90 -10.09 -0.77 -0.29
C SER A 90 -9.17 -1.99 -0.32
N ASN A 91 -9.10 -2.67 -1.47
CA ASN A 91 -8.22 -3.82 -1.68
C ASN A 91 -6.73 -3.45 -1.56
N PHE A 92 -6.33 -2.28 -2.08
CA PHE A 92 -5.00 -1.73 -1.86
C PHE A 92 -4.68 -1.55 -0.37
N ASN A 93 -5.57 -0.87 0.38
CA ASN A 93 -5.35 -0.65 1.82
C ASN A 93 -5.27 -1.96 2.61
N LYS A 94 -6.08 -2.96 2.24
CA LYS A 94 -6.01 -4.32 2.82
C LYS A 94 -4.68 -4.99 2.51
N CYS A 95 -4.23 -4.96 1.26
CA CYS A 95 -2.94 -5.52 0.84
C CYS A 95 -1.78 -4.89 1.61
N ILE A 96 -1.74 -3.56 1.74
CA ILE A 96 -0.72 -2.88 2.55
C ILE A 96 -0.79 -3.31 4.02
N GLY A 97 -1.99 -3.47 4.59
CA GLY A 97 -2.16 -4.00 5.94
C GLY A 97 -1.60 -5.41 6.10
N THR A 98 -1.86 -6.30 5.13
CA THR A 98 -1.31 -7.66 5.12
C THR A 98 0.22 -7.64 5.02
N LEU A 99 0.79 -6.85 4.11
CA LEU A 99 2.25 -6.72 3.95
C LEU A 99 2.91 -6.19 5.22
N CYS A 100 2.34 -5.16 5.87
CA CYS A 100 2.82 -4.67 7.16
C CYS A 100 2.85 -5.79 8.21
N LYS A 101 1.77 -6.56 8.31
CA LYS A 101 1.65 -7.67 9.26
C LYS A 101 2.67 -8.78 8.96
N GLU A 102 2.83 -9.17 7.70
CA GLU A 102 3.84 -10.15 7.27
C GLU A 102 5.26 -9.70 7.65
N MET A 103 5.57 -8.41 7.51
CA MET A 103 6.88 -7.86 7.87
C MET A 103 7.12 -7.85 9.39
N GLU A 104 6.08 -7.63 10.19
CA GLU A 104 6.14 -7.66 11.65
C GLU A 104 6.22 -9.10 12.18
N GLU A 105 5.53 -10.05 11.54
CA GLU A 105 5.46 -11.45 11.96
C GLU A 105 6.58 -12.33 11.38
N ALA A 106 7.32 -11.86 10.38
CA ALA A 106 8.46 -12.54 9.77
C ALA A 106 9.60 -12.71 10.80
N LYS A 107 9.51 -13.78 11.60
CA LYS A 107 10.57 -14.17 12.53
C LYS A 107 11.85 -14.45 11.75
N PRO A 108 13.02 -13.98 12.22
CA PRO A 108 14.28 -14.42 11.63
C PRO A 108 14.37 -15.94 11.80
N ALA A 109 14.57 -16.67 10.71
CA ALA A 109 14.86 -18.09 10.80
C ALA A 109 16.04 -18.28 11.77
N SER A 110 15.96 -19.25 12.68
CA SER A 110 16.97 -19.48 13.73
C SER A 110 18.38 -19.79 13.23
N ARG A 111 18.58 -19.84 11.90
CA ARG A 111 19.86 -20.07 11.21
C ARG A 111 20.49 -18.82 10.60
N THR A 112 19.84 -17.65 10.66
CA THR A 112 20.41 -16.42 10.07
C THR A 112 21.55 -15.93 10.95
N ARG A 113 22.78 -16.39 10.63
CA ARG A 113 24.04 -15.91 11.21
C ARG A 113 24.29 -14.46 10.76
N GLY A 114 23.68 -13.48 11.44
CA GLY A 114 23.87 -12.06 11.11
C GLY A 114 23.41 -11.69 9.70
N GLY A 115 23.43 -10.39 9.37
CA GLY A 115 23.06 -9.89 8.04
C GLY A 115 21.64 -9.32 7.93
N ILE A 116 21.24 -9.07 6.68
CA ILE A 116 20.04 -8.33 6.33
C ILE A 116 18.80 -9.20 6.50
N LEU A 117 17.83 -8.67 7.25
CA LEU A 117 16.59 -9.36 7.55
C LEU A 117 15.71 -9.43 6.30
N PRO A 118 14.96 -10.53 6.10
CA PRO A 118 14.04 -10.66 4.98
C PRO A 118 13.02 -9.52 4.88
N CYS A 119 12.54 -9.00 6.01
CA CYS A 119 11.61 -7.86 6.03
C CYS A 119 12.23 -6.58 5.45
N VAL A 120 13.55 -6.39 5.58
CA VAL A 120 14.28 -5.24 5.00
C VAL A 120 14.41 -5.38 3.50
N SER A 121 14.84 -6.53 2.99
CA SER A 121 14.89 -6.78 1.54
C SER A 121 13.51 -6.63 0.91
N ARG A 122 12.48 -7.20 1.58
CA ARG A 122 11.09 -7.10 1.12
C ARG A 122 10.59 -5.67 1.08
N PHE A 123 10.89 -4.86 2.10
CA PHE A 123 10.58 -3.43 2.10
C PHE A 123 11.16 -2.73 0.88
N GLN A 124 12.45 -2.96 0.61
CA GLN A 124 13.17 -2.29 -0.48
C GLN A 124 12.58 -2.63 -1.85
N GLU A 125 12.24 -3.90 -2.08
CA GLU A 125 11.55 -4.35 -3.30
C GLU A 125 10.20 -3.66 -3.47
N LEU A 126 9.37 -3.66 -2.42
CA LEU A 126 8.02 -3.07 -2.49
C LEU A 126 8.08 -1.56 -2.74
N VAL A 127 9.00 -0.86 -2.09
CA VAL A 127 9.19 0.58 -2.32
C VAL A 127 9.69 0.84 -3.73
N ALA A 128 10.68 0.08 -4.22
CA ALA A 128 11.19 0.26 -5.59
C ALA A 128 10.11 0.03 -6.65
N LEU A 129 9.37 -1.08 -6.55
CA LEU A 129 8.27 -1.41 -7.48
C LEU A 129 7.15 -0.37 -7.43
N SER A 130 6.77 0.07 -6.23
CA SER A 130 5.68 1.03 -6.08
C SER A 130 6.04 2.43 -6.57
N GLU A 131 7.29 2.87 -6.40
CA GLU A 131 7.79 4.12 -6.98
C GLU A 131 7.74 4.09 -8.51
N GLU A 132 8.15 2.98 -9.13
CA GLU A 132 8.11 2.81 -10.58
C GLU A 132 6.68 2.88 -11.13
N MET A 133 5.72 2.22 -10.46
CA MET A 133 4.32 2.21 -10.91
C MET A 133 3.59 3.56 -10.75
N PHE A 134 4.00 4.40 -9.80
CA PHE A 134 3.31 5.66 -9.48
C PHE A 134 4.02 6.91 -10.01
N GLN A 135 5.07 6.78 -10.83
CA GLN A 135 5.86 7.92 -11.31
C GLN A 135 5.00 9.04 -11.92
N THR A 136 3.92 8.67 -12.63
CA THR A 136 3.01 9.61 -13.29
C THR A 136 1.61 9.65 -12.67
N SER A 137 1.37 8.92 -11.58
CA SER A 137 0.02 8.76 -11.03
C SER A 137 -0.40 9.99 -10.21
N GLN A 138 -1.61 10.48 -10.47
CA GLN A 138 -2.23 11.53 -9.64
C GLN A 138 -2.58 11.04 -8.22
N ARG A 139 -2.45 9.73 -7.94
CA ARG A 139 -2.76 9.10 -6.65
C ARG A 139 -1.57 9.01 -5.70
N ARG A 140 -0.54 9.83 -5.91
CA ARG A 140 0.70 9.85 -5.13
C ARG A 140 0.48 9.87 -3.60
N GLY A 141 -0.52 10.61 -3.12
CA GLY A 141 -0.84 10.66 -1.68
C GLY A 141 -1.35 9.34 -1.09
N GLU A 142 -1.88 8.40 -1.89
CA GLU A 142 -2.21 7.05 -1.42
C GLU A 142 -0.96 6.19 -1.27
N LEU A 143 -0.03 6.32 -2.23
CA LEU A 143 1.26 5.65 -2.17
C LEU A 143 2.09 6.13 -0.97
N ASP A 144 2.22 7.45 -0.79
CA ASP A 144 3.03 8.02 0.30
C ASP A 144 2.57 7.52 1.68
N ARG A 145 1.24 7.43 1.89
CA ARG A 145 0.66 6.87 3.11
C ARG A 145 0.98 5.39 3.28
N ALA A 146 0.93 4.61 2.21
CA ALA A 146 1.28 3.20 2.25
C ALA A 146 2.76 2.97 2.53
N GLN A 147 3.65 3.72 1.90
CA GLN A 147 5.09 3.65 2.11
C GLN A 147 5.48 4.04 3.53
N LEU A 148 4.85 5.08 4.09
CA LEU A 148 5.04 5.46 5.49
C LEU A 148 4.65 4.34 6.46
N ARG A 149 3.55 3.62 6.17
CA ARG A 149 3.12 2.46 6.97
C ARG A 149 4.11 1.30 6.85
N LEU A 150 4.50 0.93 5.63
CA LEU A 150 5.49 -0.13 5.39
C LEU A 150 6.84 0.19 6.07
N ALA A 151 7.31 1.44 5.96
CA ALA A 151 8.53 1.90 6.59
C ALA A 151 8.43 1.84 8.13
N SER A 152 7.27 2.15 8.69
CA SER A 152 7.05 2.03 10.14
C SER A 152 7.06 0.56 10.58
N SER A 153 6.38 -0.32 9.86
CA SER A 153 6.34 -1.75 10.16
C SER A 153 7.71 -2.41 10.08
N VAL A 154 8.53 -2.11 9.06
CA VAL A 154 9.88 -2.68 8.96
C VAL A 154 10.81 -2.19 10.07
N LEU A 155 10.74 -0.90 10.43
CA LEU A 155 11.56 -0.35 11.52
C LEU A 155 11.16 -0.94 12.87
N SER A 156 9.86 -1.14 13.11
CA SER A 156 9.34 -1.80 14.31
C SER A 156 9.73 -3.28 14.36
N SER A 157 9.67 -3.99 13.21
CA SER A 157 10.09 -5.38 13.08
C SER A 157 11.56 -5.55 13.47
N ILE A 158 12.45 -4.68 12.98
CA ILE A 158 13.87 -4.68 13.41
C ILE A 158 13.98 -4.49 14.92
N SER A 159 13.31 -3.49 15.50
CA SER A 159 13.38 -3.19 16.93
C SER A 159 12.84 -4.33 17.83
N SER A 160 11.91 -5.13 17.33
CA SER A 160 11.35 -6.27 18.07
C SER A 160 12.34 -7.41 18.32
N LEU A 161 13.45 -7.46 17.56
CA LEU A 161 14.50 -8.47 17.70
C LEU A 161 15.21 -8.46 19.06
N SER A 162 15.11 -7.36 19.81
CA SER A 162 15.66 -7.24 21.17
C SER A 162 15.11 -8.30 22.14
N SER A 163 13.94 -8.86 21.82
CA SER A 163 13.27 -9.89 22.63
C SER A 163 13.56 -11.33 22.19
N ALA A 164 14.19 -11.54 21.03
CA ALA A 164 14.49 -12.87 20.50
C ALA A 164 15.89 -13.32 20.95
N SER A 165 16.00 -14.51 21.54
CA SER A 165 17.27 -15.11 21.98
C SER A 165 18.15 -15.52 20.78
N LEU A 166 18.72 -14.53 20.10
CA LEU A 166 19.68 -14.75 19.02
C LEU A 166 21.02 -15.17 19.62
N LYS A 167 21.67 -16.17 18.99
CA LYS A 167 23.08 -16.52 19.25
C LYS A 167 24.07 -15.44 18.80
N VAL A 168 23.58 -14.33 18.24
CA VAL A 168 24.33 -13.24 17.62
C VAL A 168 24.01 -11.96 18.38
N ASN A 169 24.98 -11.05 18.47
CA ASN A 169 24.81 -9.74 19.09
C ASN A 169 23.68 -8.94 18.43
N THR A 170 22.59 -8.74 19.16
CA THR A 170 21.37 -8.10 18.64
C THR A 170 21.60 -6.63 18.27
N ASP A 171 22.44 -5.89 19.00
CA ASP A 171 22.77 -4.50 18.67
C ASP A 171 23.50 -4.41 17.32
N MET A 172 24.43 -5.35 17.03
CA MET A 172 25.10 -5.42 15.74
C MET A 172 24.11 -5.67 14.59
N VAL A 173 23.18 -6.62 14.76
CA VAL A 173 22.17 -6.94 13.74
C VAL A 173 21.23 -5.75 13.52
N MET A 174 20.76 -5.11 14.58
CA MET A 174 19.89 -3.92 14.49
C MET A 174 20.61 -2.77 13.81
N MET A 175 21.85 -2.47 14.22
CA MET A 175 22.70 -1.45 13.62
C MET A 175 22.87 -1.68 12.11
N GLU A 176 23.25 -2.88 11.69
CA GLU A 176 23.42 -3.23 10.28
C GLU A 176 22.12 -3.04 9.48
N ASN A 177 20.99 -3.53 10.01
CA ASN A 177 19.70 -3.42 9.32
C ASN A 177 19.18 -1.98 9.23
N PHE A 178 19.34 -1.16 10.29
CA PHE A 178 19.00 0.26 10.24
C PHE A 178 19.89 1.03 9.28
N HIS A 179 21.19 0.69 9.22
CA HIS A 179 22.12 1.28 8.25
C HIS A 179 21.69 0.98 6.81
N HIS A 180 21.31 -0.27 6.52
CA HIS A 180 20.83 -0.67 5.20
C HIS A 180 19.56 0.06 4.77
N ILE A 181 18.58 0.22 5.68
CA ILE A 181 17.38 1.03 5.39
C ILE A 181 17.77 2.48 5.11
N HIS A 182 18.61 3.09 5.95
CA HIS A 182 19.04 4.47 5.77
C HIS A 182 19.70 4.68 4.39
N ASN A 183 20.63 3.80 4.01
CA ASN A 183 21.33 3.90 2.73
C ASN A 183 20.37 3.75 1.55
N PHE A 184 19.44 2.78 1.62
CA PHE A 184 18.42 2.62 0.60
C PHE A 184 17.56 3.89 0.44
N LEU A 185 17.11 4.48 1.55
CA LEU A 185 16.31 5.70 1.53
C LEU A 185 17.09 6.92 1.00
N CYS A 186 18.39 7.02 1.30
CA CYS A 186 19.27 8.02 0.69
C CYS A 186 19.36 7.85 -0.83
N GLN A 187 19.49 6.62 -1.31
CA GLN A 187 19.61 6.33 -2.75
C GLN A 187 18.31 6.60 -3.51
N ARG A 188 17.15 6.28 -2.90
CA ARG A 188 15.84 6.46 -3.54
C ARG A 188 15.30 7.88 -3.45
N ASN A 189 15.72 8.66 -2.44
CA ASN A 189 15.35 10.07 -2.25
C ASN A 189 13.82 10.32 -2.33
N ILE A 190 13.05 9.55 -1.56
CA ILE A 190 11.58 9.63 -1.55
C ILE A 190 11.13 10.66 -0.50
N PRO A 191 10.49 11.79 -0.89
CA PRO A 191 10.21 12.90 0.02
C PRO A 191 9.39 12.52 1.25
N CYS A 192 8.36 11.67 1.09
CA CYS A 192 7.51 11.27 2.22
C CYS A 192 8.24 10.40 3.26
N LEU A 193 9.37 9.78 2.89
CA LEU A 193 10.15 8.91 3.76
C LEU A 193 11.32 9.61 4.46
N GLU A 194 11.51 10.92 4.29
CA GLU A 194 12.59 11.69 4.93
C GLU A 194 12.58 11.60 6.46
N GLY A 195 11.39 11.58 7.08
CA GLY A 195 11.25 11.33 8.51
C GLY A 195 11.80 9.96 8.91
N LYS A 196 11.45 8.93 8.14
CA LYS A 196 11.88 7.54 8.36
C LYS A 196 13.37 7.35 8.10
N LYS A 197 13.94 8.08 7.14
CA LYS A 197 15.38 8.13 6.89
C LYS A 197 16.14 8.65 8.11
N ARG A 198 15.69 9.77 8.70
CA ARG A 198 16.28 10.33 9.93
C ARG A 198 16.14 9.37 11.12
N GLU A 199 14.98 8.74 11.27
CA GLU A 199 14.72 7.72 12.31
C GLU A 199 15.69 6.52 12.18
N ALA A 200 15.85 5.96 10.98
CA ALA A 200 16.78 4.86 10.72
C ALA A 200 18.23 5.26 11.03
N LYS A 201 18.66 6.48 10.65
CA LYS A 201 19.99 6.99 10.96
C LYS A 201 20.23 7.11 12.47
N GLN A 202 19.22 7.56 13.20
CA GLN A 202 19.30 7.73 14.65
C GLN A 202 19.40 6.38 15.35
N ARG A 203 18.50 5.43 15.05
CA ARG A 203 18.54 4.08 15.63
C ARG A 203 19.81 3.32 15.29
N CYS A 204 20.34 3.50 14.07
CA CYS A 204 21.64 2.95 13.69
C CYS A 204 22.77 3.42 14.63
N ARG A 205 22.82 4.72 14.98
CA ARG A 205 23.82 5.26 15.90
C ARG A 205 23.64 4.73 17.32
N GLU A 206 22.40 4.70 17.81
CA GLU A 206 22.09 4.21 19.16
C GLU A 206 22.55 2.76 19.37
N HIS A 207 22.32 1.88 18.39
CA HIS A 207 22.76 0.49 18.49
C HIS A 207 24.27 0.33 18.27
N MET A 208 24.89 1.16 17.43
CA MET A 208 26.36 1.22 17.31
C MET A 208 27.02 1.57 18.65
N GLU A 209 26.52 2.60 19.34
CA GLU A 209 27.05 3.04 20.64
C GLU A 209 26.90 1.94 21.71
N LYS A 210 25.75 1.26 21.76
CA LYS A 210 25.52 0.11 22.65
C LYS A 210 26.48 -1.04 22.37
N TYR A 211 26.67 -1.37 21.08
CA TYR A 211 27.61 -2.40 20.65
C TYR A 211 29.04 -2.09 21.09
N ILE A 212 29.51 -0.86 20.84
CA ILE A 212 30.86 -0.41 21.23
C ILE A 212 31.03 -0.46 22.74
N SER A 213 30.09 0.10 23.51
CA SER A 213 30.18 0.15 24.97
C SER A 213 30.18 -1.24 25.61
N THR A 214 29.49 -2.21 25.01
CA THR A 214 29.32 -3.55 25.61
C THR A 214 30.44 -4.52 25.22
N TYR A 215 31.01 -4.40 24.00
CA TYR A 215 31.92 -5.41 23.46
C TYR A 215 33.29 -4.87 23.01
N VAL A 216 33.41 -3.56 22.76
CA VAL A 216 34.68 -2.94 22.28
C VAL A 216 35.38 -2.15 23.39
N GLY A 217 34.61 -1.63 24.36
CA GLY A 217 35.13 -0.89 25.52
C GLY A 217 35.68 -1.74 26.67
N GLN A 218 35.57 -3.08 26.60
CA GLN A 218 36.22 -3.97 27.57
C GLN A 218 37.68 -4.20 27.16
N PRO A 219 38.66 -4.10 28.08
CA PRO A 219 40.04 -4.39 27.75
C PRO A 219 40.13 -5.81 27.19
N LEU A 220 40.96 -6.00 26.16
CA LEU A 220 41.27 -7.29 25.51
C LEU A 220 42.02 -8.22 26.49
N GLU A 221 41.45 -8.51 27.65
CA GLU A 221 41.94 -9.50 28.60
C GLU A 221 41.49 -10.87 28.11
N ARG A 222 42.19 -11.41 27.10
CA ARG A 222 42.45 -12.84 26.84
C ARG A 222 42.71 -13.08 25.35
N LEU A 223 43.86 -12.62 24.90
CA LEU A 223 44.68 -13.43 24.00
C LEU A 223 45.76 -14.08 24.89
N LYS A 224 45.48 -15.29 25.37
CA LYS A 224 46.48 -16.22 25.90
C LYS A 224 46.53 -17.41 24.97
#